data_AF-A0A180EQP0-F1
#
_entry.id   AF-A0A180EQP0-F1
#
_cell.length_a   1.000
_cell.length_b   1.000
_cell.length_c   1.000
_cell.angle_alpha   90.00
_cell.angle_beta   90.00
_cell.angle_gamma   90.00
#
_symmetry.space_group_name_H-M   'P 1'
#
loop_
_entity.id
_entity.type
_entity.pdbx_description
1 polymer ?
#
loop_
_entity_poly.entity_id
_entity_poly.type
_entity_poly.pdbx_seq_one_letter_code
_entity_poly.pdbx_strand_id
1 'polypeptide(L)' 'MDLNQFPERLRSRVLSSVVRNLRAGISVRLGKLEGETLPLTVQQVANNQVTILQPAELEARARAEFSTLPYQLRIRVS' A
#
# COMPACT_ATOMS: atom_id res chain seq x y z
N MET A 1 10.38 -4.93 -4.37
CA MET A 1 8.93 -5.15 -4.52
C MET A 1 8.75 -6.12 -5.67
N ASP A 2 8.25 -7.32 -5.40
CA ASP A 2 8.05 -8.34 -6.42
C ASP A 2 6.68 -8.18 -7.08
N LEU A 3 6.65 -7.51 -8.22
CA LEU A 3 5.42 -7.32 -8.99
C LEU A 3 4.93 -8.61 -9.66
N ASN A 4 5.82 -9.58 -9.84
CA ASN A 4 5.52 -10.82 -10.54
C ASN A 4 4.51 -11.70 -9.81
N GLN A 5 4.34 -11.51 -8.48
CA GLN A 5 3.33 -12.21 -7.68
C GLN A 5 1.89 -11.75 -7.96
N PHE A 6 1.72 -10.60 -8.62
CA PHE A 6 0.41 -10.10 -9.00
C PHE A 6 0.10 -10.50 -10.45
N PRO A 7 -1.17 -10.83 -10.77
CA PRO A 7 -1.66 -10.91 -12.13
C PRO A 7 -1.36 -9.61 -12.90
N GLU A 8 -1.03 -9.71 -14.19
CA GLU A 8 -0.68 -8.54 -15.01
C GLU A 8 -1.72 -7.41 -14.93
N ARG A 9 -3.01 -7.76 -14.89
CA ARG A 9 -4.12 -6.81 -14.76
C ARG A 9 -4.12 -6.02 -13.45
N LEU A 10 -3.51 -6.57 -12.39
CA LEU A 10 -3.41 -5.93 -11.08
C LEU A 10 -2.08 -5.20 -10.89
N ARG A 11 -1.00 -5.59 -11.59
CA ARG A 11 0.33 -4.96 -11.47
C ARG A 11 0.28 -3.45 -11.72
N SER A 12 -0.36 -3.03 -12.80
CA SER A 12 -0.50 -1.61 -13.16
C SER A 12 -1.33 -0.84 -12.14
N ARG A 13 -2.40 -1.43 -11.62
CA ARG A 13 -3.25 -0.83 -10.58
C ARG A 13 -2.53 -0.68 -9.24
N VAL A 14 -1.81 -1.72 -8.83
CA VAL A 14 -0.99 -1.73 -7.61
C VAL A 14 0.08 -0.65 -7.71
N LEU A 15 0.83 -0.60 -8.83
CA LEU A 15 1.82 0.45 -9.07
C LEU A 15 1.21 1.85 -9.04
N SER A 16 0.08 2.04 -9.72
CA SER A 16 -0.61 3.34 -9.74
C SER A 16 -1.01 3.79 -8.34
N SER A 17 -1.51 2.87 -7.52
CA SER A 17 -1.90 3.12 -6.11
C SER A 17 -0.68 3.46 -5.24
N VAL A 18 0.42 2.70 -5.38
CA VAL A 18 1.67 2.98 -4.65
C VAL A 18 2.21 4.37 -5.02
N VAL A 19 2.26 4.71 -6.31
CA VAL A 19 2.75 6.02 -6.78
C VAL A 19 1.84 7.15 -6.32
N ARG A 20 0.51 6.95 -6.33
CA ARG A 20 -0.46 7.93 -5.84
C ARG A 20 -0.29 8.21 -4.36
N ASN A 21 -0.13 7.17 -3.53
CA ASN A 21 0.18 7.32 -2.11
C ASN A 21 1.51 8.02 -1.89
N LEU A 22 2.54 7.67 -2.67
CA LEU A 22 3.87 8.29 -2.55
C LEU A 22 3.80 9.80 -2.80
N ARG A 23 3.05 10.24 -3.81
CA ARG A 23 2.79 11.67 -4.08
C ARG A 23 2.05 12.35 -2.93
N ALA A 24 1.20 11.61 -2.23
CA ALA A 24 0.51 12.08 -1.03
C ALA A 24 1.36 11.97 0.26
N GLY A 25 2.67 11.70 0.16
CA GLY A 25 3.55 11.58 1.33
C GLY A 25 3.42 10.26 2.07
N ILE A 26 2.89 9.21 1.44
CA ILE A 26 2.69 7.90 2.04
C ILE A 26 3.49 6.86 1.25
N SER A 27 4.53 6.30 1.86
CA SER A 27 5.28 5.18 1.29
C SER A 27 4.53 3.88 1.56
N VAL A 28 4.16 3.17 0.49
CA VAL A 28 3.57 1.83 0.58
C VAL A 28 4.58 0.82 0.04
N ARG A 29 4.93 -0.16 0.85
CA ARG A 29 5.78 -1.30 0.47
C ARG A 29 4.96 -2.58 0.51
N LEU A 30 4.81 -3.22 -0.64
CA LEU A 30 4.20 -4.54 -0.71
C LEU A 30 5.28 -5.61 -0.52
N GLY A 31 5.06 -6.48 0.45
CA GLY A 31 5.88 -7.64 0.72
C GLY A 31 5.54 -8.80 -0.22
N LYS A 32 6.07 -9.98 0.08
CA LYS A 32 5.82 -11.20 -0.69
C LYS A 32 4.46 -11.80 -0.32
N LEU A 33 3.69 -12.23 -1.31
CA LEU A 33 2.41 -12.90 -1.10
C LEU A 33 2.64 -14.24 -0.37
N GLU A 34 2.01 -14.40 0.79
CA GLU A 34 2.07 -15.57 1.65
C GLU A 34 0.73 -16.32 1.58
N GLY A 35 0.61 -17.21 0.59
CA GLY A 35 -0.65 -17.89 0.29
C GLY A 35 -1.70 -16.91 -0.21
N GLU A 36 -2.73 -16.68 0.59
CA GLU A 36 -3.79 -15.71 0.31
C GLU A 36 -3.54 -14.34 0.96
N THR A 37 -2.51 -14.22 1.79
CA THR A 37 -2.20 -12.99 2.53
C THR A 37 -1.14 -12.16 1.84
N LEU A 38 -1.46 -10.90 1.55
CA LEU A 38 -0.55 -9.89 1.04
C LEU A 38 -0.10 -8.97 2.19
N PRO A 39 1.16 -9.03 2.64
CA PRO A 39 1.70 -8.08 3.59
C PRO A 39 1.95 -6.72 2.93
N LEU A 40 1.45 -5.66 3.56
CA LEU A 40 1.67 -4.27 3.16
C LEU A 40 2.25 -3.50 4.34
N THR A 41 3.38 -2.85 4.13
CA THR A 41 3.93 -1.88 5.08
C THR A 41 3.62 -0.48 4.59
N VAL A 42 2.99 0.32 5.44
CA VAL A 42 2.60 1.70 5.14
C VAL A 42 3.35 2.60 6.09
N GLN A 43 4.06 3.58 5.55
CA GLN A 43 4.85 4.54 6.32
C GLN A 43 4.57 5.93 5.80
N GLN A 44 4.37 6.89 6.70
CA GLN A 44 4.32 8.28 6.29
C GLN A 44 5.74 8.80 6.07
N VAL A 45 6.01 9.28 4.86
CA VAL A 45 7.25 9.97 4.54
C VAL A 45 6.98 11.44 4.76
N ALA A 46 7.64 12.03 5.75
CA ALA A 46 7.57 13.45 6.04
C ALA A 46 8.03 14.22 4.79
N ASN A 47 7.07 14.68 4.01
CA ASN A 47 7.29 15.59 2.91
C ASN A 47 6.80 16.95 3.41
N ASN A 48 7.59 18.01 3.24
CA ASN A 48 7.35 19.36 3.81
C ASN A 48 5.98 19.99 3.48
N GLN A 49 5.12 19.32 2.72
CA GLN A 49 3.85 19.80 2.21
C GLN A 49 2.63 18.96 2.66
N VAL A 50 2.80 17.95 3.53
CA VAL A 50 1.70 17.03 3.87
C VAL A 50 1.44 16.96 5.38
N THR A 51 0.18 17.13 5.75
CA THR A 51 -0.34 16.91 7.11
C THR A 51 0.03 15.50 7.61
N ILE A 52 0.65 15.43 8.79
CA ILE A 52 0.94 14.14 9.44
C ILE A 52 -0.39 13.45 9.74
N LEU A 53 -0.61 12.30 9.12
CA LEU A 53 -1.80 11.49 9.30
C LEU A 53 -1.56 10.55 10.48
N GLN A 54 -2.60 10.32 11.27
CA GLN A 54 -2.52 9.32 12.32
C GLN A 54 -2.28 7.93 11.71
N PRO A 55 -1.57 7.02 12.42
CA PRO A 55 -1.33 5.68 11.92
C PRO A 55 -2.63 4.92 11.56
N ALA A 56 -3.71 5.15 12.30
CA ALA A 56 -5.03 4.57 11.98
C ALA A 56 -5.58 5.07 10.62
N GLU A 57 -5.38 6.34 10.29
CA GLU A 57 -5.81 6.95 9.02
C GLU A 57 -4.96 6.40 7.85
N LEU A 58 -3.66 6.20 8.06
CA LEU A 58 -2.76 5.58 7.08
C LEU A 58 -3.20 4.14 6.77
N GLU A 59 -3.52 3.37 7.80
CA GLU A 59 -4.03 2.01 7.64
C GLU A 59 -5.36 2.00 6.88
N ALA A 60 -6.33 2.84 7.30
CA ALA A 60 -7.64 2.90 6.67
C ALA A 60 -7.55 3.26 5.18
N ARG A 61 -6.69 4.22 4.84
CA ARG A 61 -6.49 4.65 3.46
C ARG A 61 -5.83 3.57 2.61
N ALA A 62 -4.78 2.93 3.12
CA ALA A 62 -4.15 1.82 2.41
C ALA A 62 -5.13 0.65 2.26
N ARG A 63 -5.87 0.31 3.32
CA ARG A 63 -6.90 -0.74 3.26
C ARG A 63 -7.94 -0.44 2.21
N ALA A 64 -8.48 0.79 2.17
CA ALA A 64 -9.47 1.19 1.18
C ALA A 64 -8.91 1.06 -0.25
N GLU A 65 -7.68 1.51 -0.50
CA GLU A 65 -7.11 1.49 -1.84
C GLU A 65 -6.78 0.07 -2.33
N PHE A 66 -6.25 -0.78 -1.45
CA PHE A 66 -5.91 -2.16 -1.76
C PHE A 66 -7.05 -3.16 -1.53
N SER A 67 -8.20 -2.74 -0.98
CA SER A 67 -9.39 -3.60 -0.76
C SER A 67 -9.93 -4.26 -2.03
N THR A 68 -9.60 -3.66 -3.17
CA THR A 68 -9.98 -4.17 -4.50
C THR A 68 -9.12 -5.33 -4.98
N LEU A 69 -8.07 -5.69 -4.24
CA LEU A 69 -7.26 -6.86 -4.52
C LEU A 69 -7.93 -8.14 -3.99
N PRO A 70 -7.82 -9.27 -4.70
CA PRO A 70 -8.39 -10.55 -4.29
C PRO A 70 -7.55 -11.25 -3.19
N TYR A 71 -6.85 -10.50 -2.35
CA TYR A 71 -5.94 -11.03 -1.33
C TYR A 71 -6.32 -10.51 0.06
N GLN A 72 -6.06 -11.31 1.09
CA GLN A 72 -6.13 -10.85 2.48
C GLN A 72 -5.02 -9.83 2.73
N LEU A 73 -5.37 -8.61 3.08
CA LEU A 73 -4.40 -7.55 3.31
C LEU A 73 -3.92 -7.57 4.75
N ARG A 74 -2.62 -7.80 4.96
CA ARG A 74 -1.97 -7.64 6.27
C ARG A 74 -1.21 -6.33 6.30
N ILE A 75 -1.87 -5.28 6.77
CA ILE A 75 -1.31 -3.92 6.79
C ILE A 75 -0.53 -3.73 8.09
N ARG A 76 0.68 -3.18 7.97
CA ARG A 76 1.54 -2.80 9.09
C ARG A 76 1.93 -1.35 8.91
N VAL A 77 1.52 -0.51 9.85
CA VAL A 77 1.92 0.89 9.87
C VAL A 77 3.24 1.03 10.62
N SER A 78 4.17 1.81 10.07
CA SER A 78 5.51 2.01 10.62
C SER A 78 5.95 3.45 10.59
#